data_AF-A0A7R9RH84-F1
#
_entry.id   AF-A0A7R9RH84-F1
#
_cell.length_a   1.000
_cell.length_b   1.000
_cell.length_c   1.000
_cell.angle_alpha   90.00
_cell.angle_beta   90.00
_cell.angle_gamma   90.00
#
_symmetry.space_group_name_H-M   'P 1'
#
loop_
_entity.id
_entity.type
_entity.pdbx_description
1 polymer ?
#
loop_
_entity_poly.entity_id
_entity_poly.type
_entity_poly.pdbx_seq_one_letter_code
_entity_poly.pdbx_strand_id
1 'polypeptide(L)'
;SKRLPAYVIVRKIDQIPCPCAYVNEMNKEDVYYFIILTLCLVSGHFIRKLQNKQSRKWISTILGVIIIIYLSSWGIIFPLSLVLINAAIINIFRSCHVYSFFICFIHLILLRSMEFWGMAPLNNFLNTAQMLLTLKMIGVAYEVSATRVLSSKIEKCPSKQHELEYQYTAVNPSLLDLIHYSFNYIGLLTGPYFKFRTFSDFYNNSYCDKASCTKAAWSRFMNIPLYIGMFLLSDAVFPLSNLTQEEVYSKWSFWYKIFYMTPTFFTFRMRLCIGFVLAECICMSQGLGCYPSRFC
;
A
#
# COMPACT_ATOMS: atom_id res chain seq x y z
N SER A 1 29.25 4.06 37.14
CA SER A 1 28.34 5.02 36.47
C SER A 1 29.14 5.85 35.47
N LYS A 2 29.28 5.38 34.22
CA LYS A 2 30.05 6.06 33.16
C LYS A 2 29.08 6.90 32.34
N ARG A 3 29.18 8.23 32.42
CA ARG A 3 28.48 9.17 31.53
C ARG A 3 29.02 8.99 30.11
N LEU A 4 28.14 8.63 29.18
CA LEU A 4 28.43 8.69 27.74
C LEU A 4 28.64 10.16 27.34
N PRO A 5 29.66 10.49 26.51
CA PRO A 5 29.95 11.85 26.12
C PRO A 5 28.91 12.36 25.11
N ALA A 6 28.26 13.48 25.46
CA ALA A 6 27.28 14.20 24.64
C ALA A 6 27.79 14.66 23.26
N TYR A 7 29.09 14.53 22.99
CA TYR A 7 29.74 14.97 21.75
C TYR A 7 29.37 14.13 20.51
N VAL A 8 28.91 12.89 20.66
CA VAL A 8 28.56 12.04 19.50
C VAL A 8 27.18 12.40 18.93
N ILE A 9 26.29 12.98 19.76
CA ILE A 9 24.95 13.37 19.32
C ILE A 9 24.99 14.66 18.49
N VAL A 10 25.89 15.59 18.81
CA VAL A 10 25.95 16.91 18.16
C VAL A 10 26.41 16.80 16.69
N ARG A 11 27.39 15.94 16.37
CA ARG A 11 27.86 15.79 14.96
C ARG A 11 26.82 15.20 14.00
N LYS A 12 25.76 14.56 14.50
CA LYS A 12 24.70 13.99 13.64
C LYS A 12 23.61 14.99 13.28
N ILE A 13 23.58 16.15 13.95
CA ILE A 13 22.67 17.26 13.63
C ILE A 13 23.20 18.05 12.42
N ASP A 14 24.52 18.14 12.26
CA ASP A 14 25.17 18.83 11.13
C ASP A 14 25.03 18.10 9.77
N GLN A 15 24.53 16.85 9.78
CA GLN A 15 24.23 16.09 8.55
C GLN A 15 22.73 16.09 8.20
N ILE A 16 21.90 16.81 8.95
CA ILE A 16 20.50 17.01 8.56
C ILE A 16 20.51 18.04 7.43
N PRO A 17 20.10 17.67 6.19
CA PRO A 17 20.04 18.62 5.09
C PRO A 17 19.19 19.82 5.52
N CYS A 18 19.58 21.03 5.08
CA CYS A 18 18.86 22.26 5.40
C CYS A 18 17.34 22.06 5.21
N PRO A 19 16.47 22.58 6.09
CA PRO A 19 15.02 22.35 6.00
C PRO A 19 14.40 22.66 4.63
N CYS A 20 14.95 23.67 3.94
CA CYS A 20 14.59 24.02 2.57
C CYS A 20 15.01 22.97 1.52
N ALA A 21 16.13 22.28 1.71
CA ALA A 21 16.52 21.13 0.89
C ALA A 21 15.60 19.94 1.14
N TYR A 22 15.20 19.69 2.38
CA TYR A 22 14.25 18.62 2.75
C TYR A 22 12.86 18.83 2.13
N VAL A 23 12.33 20.06 2.15
CA VAL A 23 11.05 20.39 1.49
C VAL A 23 11.13 20.26 -0.03
N ASN A 24 12.25 20.70 -0.64
CA ASN A 24 12.48 20.53 -2.08
C ASN A 24 12.60 19.06 -2.49
N GLU A 25 13.19 18.20 -1.66
CA GLU A 25 13.24 16.76 -1.90
C GLU A 25 11.87 16.11 -1.74
N MET A 26 11.09 16.50 -0.73
CA MET A 26 9.72 16.01 -0.53
C MET A 26 8.81 16.33 -1.72
N ASN A 27 8.91 17.54 -2.28
CA ASN A 27 8.15 17.93 -3.47
C ASN A 27 8.56 17.14 -4.72
N LYS A 28 9.84 16.78 -4.86
CA LYS A 28 10.32 15.93 -5.96
C LYS A 28 9.77 14.50 -5.82
N GLU A 29 9.82 13.93 -4.62
CA GLU A 29 9.26 12.61 -4.33
C GLU A 29 7.76 12.56 -4.69
N ASP A 30 7.00 13.60 -4.34
CA ASP A 30 5.57 13.68 -4.68
C ASP A 30 5.30 13.73 -6.18
N VAL A 31 6.11 14.46 -6.93
CA VAL A 31 6.02 14.49 -8.39
C VAL A 31 6.34 13.12 -8.98
N TYR A 32 7.41 12.45 -8.52
CA TYR A 32 7.74 11.09 -8.98
C TYR A 32 6.62 10.10 -8.68
N TYR A 33 6.05 10.17 -7.48
CA TYR A 33 4.95 9.32 -7.07
C TYR A 33 3.69 9.53 -7.92
N PHE A 34 3.34 10.78 -8.18
CA PHE A 34 2.22 11.15 -9.02
C PHE A 34 2.41 10.64 -10.46
N ILE A 35 3.62 10.77 -11.01
CA ILE A 35 3.96 10.24 -12.34
C ILE A 35 3.80 8.72 -12.38
N ILE A 36 4.36 7.99 -11.40
CA ILE A 36 4.26 6.52 -11.34
C ILE A 36 2.79 6.08 -11.24
N LEU A 37 1.98 6.71 -10.39
CA LEU A 37 0.56 6.37 -10.27
C LEU A 37 -0.23 6.69 -11.54
N THR A 38 0.09 7.79 -12.23
CA THR A 38 -0.54 8.13 -13.51
C THR A 38 -0.15 7.11 -14.59
N LEU A 39 1.10 6.65 -14.63
CA LEU A 39 1.54 5.57 -15.52
C LEU A 39 0.82 4.25 -15.22
N CYS A 40 0.59 3.92 -13.94
CA CYS A 40 -0.20 2.76 -13.54
C CYS A 40 -1.66 2.88 -14.03
N LEU A 41 -2.27 4.06 -13.93
CA LEU A 41 -3.64 4.30 -14.40
C LEU A 41 -3.75 4.09 -15.92
N VAL A 42 -2.80 4.64 -16.69
CA VAL A 42 -2.74 4.49 -18.14
C VAL A 42 -2.51 3.03 -18.53
N SER A 43 -1.56 2.36 -17.88
CA SER A 43 -1.30 0.92 -18.07
C SER A 43 -2.54 0.08 -17.79
N GLY A 44 -3.35 0.50 -16.80
CA GLY A 44 -4.62 -0.12 -16.48
C GLY A 44 -5.61 -0.16 -17.65
N HIS A 45 -5.67 0.90 -18.46
CA HIS A 45 -6.52 0.92 -19.65
C HIS A 45 -6.07 -0.08 -20.71
N PHE A 46 -4.75 -0.23 -20.92
CA PHE A 46 -4.19 -1.15 -21.92
C PHE A 46 -4.33 -2.61 -21.50
N ILE A 47 -3.98 -2.94 -20.25
CA ILE A 47 -4.00 -4.32 -19.73
C ILE A 47 -5.41 -4.89 -19.74
N ARG A 48 -6.45 -4.06 -19.57
CA ARG A 48 -7.85 -4.51 -19.60
C ARG A 48 -8.29 -4.99 -20.99
N LYS A 49 -7.66 -4.53 -22.07
CA LYS A 49 -7.98 -4.99 -23.44
C LYS A 49 -7.51 -6.43 -23.70
N LEU A 50 -6.69 -6.99 -22.82
CA LEU A 50 -6.22 -8.37 -22.93
C LEU A 50 -7.31 -9.34 -22.44
N GLN A 51 -7.80 -10.19 -23.33
CA GLN A 51 -8.79 -11.22 -23.01
C GLN A 51 -8.18 -12.40 -22.21
N ASN A 52 -6.89 -12.65 -22.38
CA ASN A 52 -6.20 -13.76 -21.73
C ASN A 52 -5.93 -13.49 -20.25
N LYS A 53 -6.61 -14.24 -19.37
CA LYS A 53 -6.48 -14.15 -17.90
C LYS A 53 -5.03 -14.29 -17.42
N GLN A 54 -4.32 -15.29 -17.94
CA GLN A 54 -2.95 -15.60 -17.51
C GLN A 54 -1.97 -14.51 -17.93
N SER A 55 -2.06 -14.04 -19.19
CA SER A 55 -1.26 -12.91 -19.66
C SER A 55 -1.52 -11.65 -18.84
N ARG A 56 -2.78 -11.38 -18.49
CA ARG A 56 -3.16 -10.24 -17.65
C ARG A 56 -2.52 -10.31 -16.25
N LYS A 57 -2.55 -11.48 -15.60
CA LYS A 57 -1.90 -11.72 -14.30
C LYS A 57 -0.39 -11.46 -14.40
N TRP A 58 0.29 -12.08 -15.36
CA TRP A 58 1.75 -11.95 -15.51
C TRP A 58 2.18 -10.52 -15.80
N ILE A 59 1.53 -9.83 -16.74
CA ILE A 59 1.87 -8.45 -17.07
C ILE A 59 1.67 -7.54 -15.86
N SER A 60 0.58 -7.73 -15.11
CA SER A 60 0.31 -6.91 -13.92
C SER A 60 1.33 -7.14 -12.81
N THR A 61 1.81 -8.38 -12.64
CA THR A 61 2.87 -8.71 -11.68
C THR A 61 4.24 -8.20 -12.12
N ILE A 62 4.59 -8.37 -13.41
CA ILE A 62 5.87 -7.89 -13.95
C ILE A 62 5.96 -6.37 -13.80
N LEU A 63 4.88 -5.64 -14.12
CA LEU A 63 4.83 -4.19 -13.91
C LEU A 63 5.01 -3.80 -12.44
N GLY A 64 4.38 -4.52 -11.52
CA GLY A 64 4.56 -4.27 -10.09
C GLY A 64 6.01 -4.50 -9.63
N VAL A 65 6.65 -5.59 -10.09
CA VAL A 65 8.07 -5.86 -9.80
C VAL A 65 8.97 -4.77 -10.37
N ILE A 66 8.74 -4.33 -11.61
CA ILE A 66 9.49 -3.22 -12.24
C ILE A 66 9.37 -1.95 -11.40
N ILE A 67 8.16 -1.62 -10.90
CA ILE A 67 7.93 -0.45 -10.04
C ILE A 67 8.73 -0.56 -8.74
N ILE A 68 8.75 -1.73 -8.08
CA ILE A 68 9.53 -1.91 -6.84
C ILE A 68 11.03 -1.74 -7.11
N ILE A 69 11.55 -2.37 -8.18
CA ILE A 69 12.96 -2.29 -8.54
C ILE A 69 13.35 -0.83 -8.86
N TYR A 70 12.47 -0.11 -9.56
CA TYR A 70 12.67 1.30 -9.88
C TYR A 70 12.71 2.18 -8.62
N LEU A 71 11.83 1.92 -7.65
CA LEU A 71 11.76 2.69 -6.40
C LEU A 71 12.88 2.32 -5.41
N SER A 72 13.32 1.08 -5.41
CA SER A 72 14.35 0.60 -4.50
C SER A 72 15.10 -0.56 -5.12
N SER A 73 16.30 -0.27 -5.64
CA SER A 73 17.15 -1.23 -6.36
C SER A 73 17.32 -2.53 -5.57
N TRP A 74 17.99 -2.48 -4.41
CA TRP A 74 18.28 -3.67 -3.59
C TRP A 74 17.21 -4.00 -2.56
N GLY A 75 16.30 -3.05 -2.27
CA GLY A 75 15.31 -3.21 -1.21
C GLY A 75 14.18 -4.19 -1.52
N ILE A 76 14.07 -4.69 -2.75
CA ILE A 76 13.07 -5.72 -3.15
C ILE A 76 13.21 -7.04 -2.36
N ILE A 77 14.38 -7.30 -1.78
CA ILE A 77 14.63 -8.51 -0.98
C ILE A 77 13.69 -8.57 0.24
N PHE A 78 13.36 -7.43 0.84
CA PHE A 78 12.48 -7.37 2.00
C PHE A 78 11.03 -7.79 1.70
N PRO A 79 10.31 -7.21 0.71
CA PRO A 79 8.98 -7.69 0.33
C PRO A 79 9.01 -9.12 -0.19
N LEU A 80 10.06 -9.53 -0.92
CA LEU A 80 10.18 -10.90 -1.44
C LEU A 80 10.32 -11.92 -0.30
N SER A 81 11.19 -11.65 0.67
CA SER A 81 11.39 -12.54 1.82
C SER A 81 10.10 -12.68 2.65
N LEU A 82 9.36 -11.58 2.85
CA LEU A 82 8.08 -11.59 3.56
C LEU A 82 7.06 -12.52 2.89
N VAL A 83 6.93 -12.45 1.55
CA VAL A 83 6.00 -13.30 0.78
C VAL A 83 6.39 -14.76 0.86
N LEU A 84 7.67 -15.07 0.70
CA LEU A 84 8.18 -16.45 0.74
C LEU A 84 8.00 -17.09 2.12
N ILE A 85 8.34 -16.36 3.18
CA ILE A 85 8.16 -16.83 4.56
C ILE A 85 6.68 -17.06 4.85
N ASN A 86 5.81 -16.13 4.45
CA ASN A 86 4.37 -16.29 4.69
C ASN A 86 3.76 -17.45 3.88
N ALA A 87 4.21 -17.65 2.64
CA ALA A 87 3.79 -18.79 1.83
C ALA A 87 4.21 -20.14 2.48
N ALA A 88 5.42 -20.22 3.05
CA ALA A 88 5.87 -21.38 3.80
C ALA A 88 5.00 -21.64 5.04
N ILE A 89 4.68 -20.59 5.82
CA ILE A 89 3.82 -20.70 7.01
C ILE A 89 2.43 -21.22 6.64
N ILE A 90 1.85 -20.68 5.56
CA ILE A 90 0.52 -21.07 5.09
C ILE A 90 0.51 -22.58 4.75
N ASN A 91 1.54 -23.10 4.09
CA ASN A 91 1.59 -24.50 3.70
C ASN A 91 1.86 -25.47 4.86
N ILE A 92 2.64 -25.06 5.87
CA ILE A 92 3.09 -25.96 6.94
C ILE A 92 2.10 -26.00 8.11
N PHE A 93 1.60 -24.85 8.57
CA PHE A 93 0.89 -24.78 9.86
C PHE A 93 -0.62 -24.70 9.69
N ARG A 94 -1.36 -25.45 10.53
CA ARG A 94 -2.83 -25.36 10.60
C ARG A 94 -3.29 -24.00 11.16
N SER A 95 -2.62 -23.49 12.19
CA SER A 95 -2.84 -22.17 12.79
C SER A 95 -2.03 -21.06 12.08
N CYS A 96 -2.01 -21.06 10.74
CA CYS A 96 -1.18 -20.17 9.94
C CYS A 96 -1.40 -18.68 10.23
N HIS A 97 -2.62 -18.27 10.59
CA HIS A 97 -2.95 -16.87 10.90
C HIS A 97 -2.15 -16.30 12.09
N VAL A 98 -1.94 -17.09 13.16
CA VAL A 98 -1.21 -16.65 14.36
C VAL A 98 0.27 -16.46 14.04
N TYR A 99 0.89 -17.47 13.42
CA TYR A 99 2.31 -17.41 13.05
C TYR A 99 2.57 -16.30 12.03
N SER A 100 1.72 -16.17 11.02
CA SER A 100 1.80 -15.10 10.02
C SER A 100 1.74 -13.73 10.68
N PHE A 101 0.80 -13.51 11.60
CA PHE A 101 0.69 -12.27 12.36
C PHE A 101 1.99 -11.93 13.08
N PHE A 102 2.51 -12.80 13.95
CA PHE A 102 3.72 -12.51 14.71
C PHE A 102 4.95 -12.32 13.82
N ILE A 103 5.15 -13.18 12.81
CA ILE A 103 6.31 -13.07 11.91
C ILE A 103 6.25 -11.78 11.09
N CYS A 104 5.07 -11.37 10.62
CA CYS A 104 4.90 -10.11 9.93
C CYS A 104 5.24 -8.89 10.81
N PHE A 105 4.78 -8.89 12.07
CA PHE A 105 5.11 -7.82 13.02
C PHE A 105 6.60 -7.78 13.38
N ILE A 106 7.22 -8.95 13.62
CA ILE A 106 8.67 -9.04 13.85
C ILE A 106 9.42 -8.51 12.63
N HIS A 107 9.01 -8.86 11.42
CA HIS A 107 9.61 -8.37 10.19
C HIS A 107 9.52 -6.84 10.08
N LEU A 108 8.37 -6.24 10.39
CA LEU A 108 8.22 -4.78 10.43
C LEU A 108 9.13 -4.11 11.47
N ILE A 109 9.23 -4.69 12.67
CA ILE A 109 10.11 -4.17 13.73
C ILE A 109 11.57 -4.22 13.30
N LEU A 110 12.00 -5.30 12.64
CA LEU A 110 13.37 -5.43 12.12
C LEU A 110 13.65 -4.36 11.07
N LEU A 111 12.72 -4.14 10.12
CA LEU A 111 12.88 -3.11 9.10
C LEU A 111 12.93 -1.71 9.71
N ARG A 112 12.12 -1.42 10.73
CA ARG A 112 12.14 -0.12 11.41
C ARG A 112 13.40 0.06 12.26
N SER A 113 13.99 -1.03 12.73
CA SER A 113 15.19 -1.03 13.55
C SER A 113 16.50 -1.01 12.75
N MET A 114 16.44 -1.02 11.41
CA MET A 114 17.66 -1.06 10.57
C MET A 114 18.57 0.15 10.78
N GLU A 115 18.01 1.32 11.08
CA GLU A 115 18.77 2.53 11.41
C GLU A 115 19.62 2.34 12.68
N PHE A 116 19.14 1.57 13.67
CA PHE A 116 19.91 1.25 14.87
C PHE A 116 21.10 0.33 14.58
N TRP A 117 21.02 -0.46 13.51
CA TRP A 117 22.07 -1.38 13.09
C TRP A 117 23.03 -0.76 12.06
N GLY A 118 22.92 0.54 11.80
CA GLY A 118 23.80 1.29 10.89
C GLY A 118 23.53 1.03 9.40
N MET A 119 22.42 0.39 9.05
CA MET A 119 21.98 0.26 7.66
C MET A 119 21.18 1.49 7.23
N ALA A 120 21.23 1.81 5.93
CA ALA A 120 20.43 2.91 5.38
C ALA A 120 18.93 2.62 5.57
N PRO A 121 18.11 3.62 5.95
CA PRO A 121 16.67 3.44 6.07
C PRO A 121 16.05 3.08 4.72
N LEU A 122 14.90 2.38 4.77
CA LEU A 122 14.13 2.11 3.57
C LEU A 122 13.67 3.41 2.92
N ASN A 123 13.66 3.44 1.58
CA ASN A 123 12.99 4.48 0.82
C ASN A 123 11.52 4.59 1.28
N ASN A 124 11.02 5.82 1.45
CA ASN A 124 9.63 6.13 1.83
C ASN A 124 8.59 5.32 1.03
N PHE A 125 8.80 5.17 -0.28
CA PHE A 125 7.91 4.42 -1.15
C PHE A 125 7.94 2.92 -0.87
N LEU A 126 9.13 2.35 -0.70
CA LEU A 126 9.29 0.94 -0.37
C LEU A 126 8.74 0.63 1.01
N ASN A 127 8.94 1.53 1.98
CA ASN A 127 8.37 1.39 3.32
C ASN A 127 6.84 1.34 3.28
N THR A 128 6.22 2.23 2.52
CA THR A 128 4.75 2.24 2.33
C THR A 128 4.26 0.96 1.65
N ALA A 129 4.93 0.52 0.59
CA ALA A 129 4.61 -0.73 -0.11
C ALA A 129 4.74 -1.94 0.83
N GLN A 130 5.77 -1.96 1.68
CA GLN A 130 6.01 -3.03 2.64
C GLN A 130 4.92 -3.12 3.70
N MET A 131 4.46 -1.98 4.23
CA MET A 131 3.34 -1.94 5.17
C MET A 131 2.06 -2.51 4.54
N LEU A 132 1.74 -2.11 3.31
CA LEU A 132 0.55 -2.60 2.61
C LEU A 132 0.66 -4.09 2.29
N LEU A 133 1.84 -4.54 1.85
CA LEU A 133 2.12 -5.95 1.60
C LEU A 133 2.00 -6.80 2.86
N THR A 134 2.44 -6.27 4.01
CA THR A 134 2.31 -6.93 5.30
C THR A 134 0.83 -7.16 5.67
N LEU A 135 -0.01 -6.15 5.48
CA LEU A 135 -1.45 -6.28 5.71
C LEU A 135 -2.08 -7.32 4.76
N LYS A 136 -1.67 -7.32 3.48
CA LYS A 136 -2.09 -8.32 2.47
C LYS A 136 -1.71 -9.74 2.91
N MET A 137 -0.49 -9.93 3.41
CA MET A 137 0.04 -11.21 3.85
C MET A 137 -0.69 -11.77 5.08
N ILE A 138 -0.90 -10.93 6.09
CA ILE A 138 -1.69 -11.30 7.28
C ILE A 138 -3.13 -11.64 6.85
N GLY A 139 -3.72 -10.82 5.99
CA GLY A 139 -5.06 -11.02 5.44
C GLY A 139 -5.26 -12.39 4.80
N VAL A 140 -4.34 -12.78 3.90
CA VAL A 140 -4.41 -14.09 3.24
C VAL A 140 -4.31 -15.24 4.25
N ALA A 141 -3.42 -15.13 5.24
CA ALA A 141 -3.27 -16.15 6.26
C ALA A 141 -4.56 -16.33 7.09
N TYR A 142 -5.27 -15.23 7.41
CA TYR A 142 -6.60 -15.30 8.03
C TYR A 142 -7.64 -15.94 7.12
N GLU A 143 -7.70 -15.59 5.84
CA GLU A 143 -8.66 -16.18 4.89
C GLU A 143 -8.44 -17.69 4.69
N VAL A 144 -7.19 -18.13 4.60
CA VAL A 144 -6.85 -19.56 4.51
C VAL A 144 -7.21 -20.29 5.79
N SER A 145 -6.90 -19.72 6.95
CA SER A 145 -7.28 -20.32 8.23
C SER A 145 -8.80 -20.44 8.37
N ALA A 146 -9.55 -19.41 7.97
CA ALA A 146 -11.00 -19.43 7.99
C ALA A 146 -11.56 -20.53 7.06
N THR A 147 -11.01 -20.65 5.85
CA THR A 147 -11.37 -21.69 4.88
C THR A 147 -11.19 -23.10 5.46
N ARG A 148 -10.07 -23.36 6.14
CA ARG A 148 -9.76 -24.66 6.79
C ARG A 148 -10.69 -24.97 7.95
N VAL A 149 -11.07 -23.96 8.73
CA VAL A 149 -12.05 -24.13 9.80
C VAL A 149 -13.42 -24.46 9.22
N LEU A 150 -13.84 -23.74 8.17
CA LEU A 150 -15.12 -23.94 7.52
C LEU A 150 -15.21 -25.30 6.83
N SER A 151 -14.16 -25.76 6.14
CA SER A 151 -14.14 -27.11 5.54
C SER A 151 -14.34 -28.20 6.61
N SER A 152 -13.66 -28.09 7.75
CA SER A 152 -13.83 -29.04 8.86
C SER A 152 -15.21 -28.98 9.52
N LYS A 153 -15.91 -27.84 9.46
CA LYS A 153 -17.28 -27.70 9.95
C LYS A 153 -18.27 -28.36 9.00
N ILE A 154 -18.07 -28.22 7.69
CA ILE A 154 -18.91 -28.87 6.67
C ILE A 154 -18.81 -30.40 6.78
N GLU A 155 -17.60 -30.93 6.97
CA GLU A 155 -17.38 -32.37 7.16
C GLU A 155 -18.10 -32.92 8.41
N LYS A 156 -18.15 -32.14 9.49
CA LYS A 156 -18.80 -32.56 10.75
C LYS A 156 -20.31 -32.35 10.75
N CYS A 157 -20.77 -31.22 10.21
CA CYS A 157 -22.16 -30.79 10.21
C CYS A 157 -22.49 -30.18 8.84
N PRO A 158 -22.86 -31.02 7.86
CA PRO A 158 -23.23 -30.55 6.54
C PRO A 158 -24.51 -29.71 6.66
N SER A 159 -24.40 -28.45 6.26
CA SER A 159 -25.51 -27.50 6.21
C SER A 159 -25.38 -26.71 4.92
N LYS A 160 -26.50 -26.52 4.23
CA LYS A 160 -26.58 -25.70 3.02
C LYS A 160 -26.04 -24.28 3.22
N GLN A 161 -26.16 -23.75 4.44
CA GLN A 161 -25.59 -22.45 4.78
C GLN A 161 -24.06 -22.48 4.80
N HIS A 162 -23.45 -23.51 5.40
CA HIS A 162 -21.99 -23.66 5.42
C HIS A 162 -21.42 -23.91 4.02
N GLU A 163 -22.13 -24.66 3.18
CA GLU A 163 -21.73 -24.89 1.78
C GLU A 163 -21.73 -23.59 0.97
N LEU A 164 -22.79 -22.77 1.11
CA LEU A 164 -22.85 -21.45 0.48
C LEU A 164 -21.73 -20.54 1.00
N GLU A 165 -21.53 -20.48 2.32
CA GLU A 165 -20.44 -19.69 2.92
C GLU A 165 -19.08 -20.13 2.34
N TYR A 166 -18.84 -21.43 2.21
CA TYR A 166 -17.61 -21.96 1.66
C TYR A 166 -17.44 -21.61 0.18
N GLN A 167 -18.50 -21.70 -0.63
CA GLN A 167 -18.45 -21.32 -2.04
C GLN A 167 -17.99 -19.87 -2.26
N TYR A 168 -18.46 -18.94 -1.41
CA TYR A 168 -18.18 -17.52 -1.53
C TYR A 168 -16.92 -17.06 -0.79
N THR A 169 -16.48 -17.77 0.25
CA THR A 169 -15.36 -17.34 1.11
C THR A 169 -14.12 -18.22 1.01
N ALA A 170 -14.22 -19.45 0.49
CA ALA A 170 -13.09 -20.36 0.46
C ALA A 170 -11.97 -19.85 -0.44
N VAL A 171 -10.75 -19.99 0.07
CA VAL A 171 -9.52 -19.63 -0.60
C VAL A 171 -8.48 -20.72 -0.38
N ASN A 172 -7.87 -21.19 -1.48
CA ASN A 172 -6.71 -22.08 -1.44
C ASN A 172 -5.61 -21.52 -2.37
N PRO A 173 -4.73 -20.65 -1.86
CA PRO A 173 -3.77 -19.94 -2.69
C PRO A 173 -2.54 -20.81 -2.97
N SER A 174 -2.12 -20.88 -4.24
CA SER A 174 -0.82 -21.43 -4.59
C SER A 174 0.31 -20.42 -4.31
N LEU A 175 1.56 -20.87 -4.23
CA LEU A 175 2.71 -19.97 -4.10
C LEU A 175 2.74 -18.91 -5.21
N LEU A 176 2.43 -19.32 -6.44
CA LEU A 176 2.40 -18.45 -7.60
C LEU A 176 1.24 -17.43 -7.51
N ASP A 177 0.07 -17.82 -6.99
CA ASP A 177 -1.02 -16.87 -6.76
C ASP A 177 -0.68 -15.88 -5.64
N LEU A 178 0.05 -16.29 -4.59
CA LEU A 178 0.54 -15.38 -3.56
C LEU A 178 1.52 -14.37 -4.13
N ILE A 179 2.44 -14.79 -5.00
CA ILE A 179 3.37 -13.89 -5.70
C ILE A 179 2.58 -12.91 -6.58
N HIS A 180 1.64 -13.39 -7.39
CA HIS A 180 0.81 -12.54 -8.23
C HIS A 180 -0.01 -11.54 -7.42
N TYR A 181 -0.60 -11.97 -6.30
CA TYR A 181 -1.36 -11.10 -5.41
C TYR A 181 -0.48 -10.05 -4.75
N SER A 182 0.71 -10.44 -4.30
CA SER A 182 1.65 -9.59 -3.57
C SER A 182 2.23 -8.50 -4.46
N PHE A 183 2.75 -8.89 -5.62
CA PHE A 183 3.48 -8.03 -6.56
C PHE A 183 2.60 -7.51 -7.70
N ASN A 184 1.28 -7.63 -7.59
CA ASN A 184 0.38 -6.94 -8.51
C ASN A 184 0.55 -5.42 -8.36
N TYR A 185 0.74 -4.69 -9.46
CA TYR A 185 0.86 -3.23 -9.40
C TYR A 185 -0.39 -2.55 -8.80
N ILE A 186 -1.58 -3.18 -8.94
CA ILE A 186 -2.82 -2.70 -8.31
C ILE A 186 -2.73 -2.88 -6.79
N GLY A 187 -2.80 -1.76 -6.07
CA GLY A 187 -2.66 -1.77 -4.61
C GLY A 187 -1.27 -2.20 -4.14
N LEU A 188 -0.22 -1.85 -4.90
CA LEU A 188 1.17 -2.09 -4.52
C LEU A 188 1.73 -0.98 -3.62
N LEU A 189 1.64 0.28 -4.07
CA LEU A 189 2.21 1.44 -3.38
C LEU A 189 1.19 2.14 -2.48
N THR A 190 -0.06 2.16 -2.90
CA THR A 190 -1.18 2.80 -2.22
C THR A 190 -2.47 2.22 -2.73
N GLY A 191 -3.53 2.40 -1.96
CA GLY A 191 -4.88 2.06 -2.36
C GLY A 191 -5.67 1.34 -1.29
N PRO A 192 -6.94 1.07 -1.59
CA PRO A 192 -7.77 0.31 -0.68
C PRO A 192 -7.18 -1.09 -0.50
N TYR A 193 -7.09 -1.52 0.74
CA TYR A 193 -6.81 -2.90 1.06
C TYR A 193 -7.95 -3.78 0.52
N PHE A 194 -7.61 -4.76 -0.31
CA PHE A 194 -8.53 -5.77 -0.81
C PHE A 194 -8.09 -7.15 -0.36
N LYS A 195 -9.05 -8.03 -0.15
CA LYS A 195 -8.83 -9.42 0.27
C LYS A 195 -8.31 -10.28 -0.88
N PHE A 196 -7.68 -11.41 -0.58
CA PHE A 196 -7.25 -12.36 -1.60
C PHE A 196 -8.44 -12.96 -2.35
N ARG A 197 -9.58 -13.18 -1.68
CA ARG A 197 -10.78 -13.64 -2.38
C ARG A 197 -11.22 -12.68 -3.49
N THR A 198 -11.25 -11.38 -3.19
CA THR A 198 -11.55 -10.31 -4.16
C THR A 198 -10.58 -10.33 -5.34
N PHE A 199 -9.29 -10.57 -5.08
CA PHE A 199 -8.28 -10.70 -6.13
C PHE A 199 -8.51 -11.94 -7.02
N SER A 200 -8.84 -13.08 -6.42
CA SER A 200 -9.16 -14.30 -7.16
C SER A 200 -10.41 -14.10 -8.04
N ASP A 201 -11.47 -13.53 -7.45
CA ASP A 201 -12.72 -13.25 -8.15
C ASP A 201 -12.52 -12.25 -9.31
N PHE A 202 -11.63 -11.28 -9.16
CA PHE A 202 -11.29 -10.30 -10.19
C PHE A 202 -10.72 -10.93 -11.48
N TYR A 203 -9.95 -12.01 -11.38
CA TYR A 203 -9.43 -12.73 -12.55
C TYR A 203 -10.35 -13.84 -13.04
N ASN A 204 -11.09 -14.47 -12.13
CA ASN A 204 -11.90 -15.62 -12.45
C ASN A 204 -13.25 -15.23 -13.06
N ASN A 205 -13.84 -14.11 -12.61
CA ASN A 205 -15.16 -13.66 -13.05
C ASN A 205 -15.09 -12.55 -14.11
N SER A 206 -16.01 -12.58 -15.08
CA SER A 206 -16.13 -11.60 -16.18
C SER A 206 -17.04 -10.41 -15.85
N TYR A 207 -17.11 -9.98 -14.59
CA TYR A 207 -17.95 -8.84 -14.20
C TYR A 207 -17.43 -7.52 -14.78
N CYS A 208 -16.11 -7.41 -14.92
CA CYS A 208 -15.43 -6.21 -15.43
C CYS A 208 -15.81 -5.89 -16.89
N ASP A 209 -16.12 -6.90 -17.70
CA ASP A 209 -16.40 -6.75 -19.14
C ASP A 209 -17.76 -6.07 -19.39
N LYS A 210 -18.69 -6.21 -18.44
CA LYS A 210 -20.06 -5.70 -18.53
C LYS A 210 -20.22 -4.29 -17.93
N ALA A 211 -19.23 -3.81 -17.19
CA ALA A 211 -19.31 -2.56 -16.45
C ALA A 211 -18.51 -1.45 -17.12
N SER A 212 -19.03 -0.22 -17.10
CA SER A 212 -18.34 0.96 -17.61
C SER A 212 -17.25 1.46 -16.64
N CYS A 213 -16.34 0.58 -16.20
CA CYS A 213 -15.39 0.88 -15.12
C CYS A 213 -14.40 2.02 -15.54
N THR A 214 -14.14 2.25 -16.84
CA THR A 214 -13.35 3.41 -17.33
C THR A 214 -14.05 4.75 -17.17
N LYS A 215 -15.37 4.82 -17.43
CA LYS A 215 -16.13 6.07 -17.26
C LYS A 215 -16.20 6.46 -15.78
N ALA A 216 -16.38 5.46 -14.90
CA ALA A 216 -16.34 5.65 -13.46
C ALA A 216 -14.97 6.15 -12.97
N ALA A 217 -13.88 5.53 -13.42
CA ALA A 217 -12.52 5.98 -13.11
C ALA A 217 -12.27 7.42 -13.57
N TRP A 218 -12.71 7.79 -14.79
CA TRP A 218 -12.54 9.14 -15.31
C TRP A 218 -13.29 10.19 -14.49
N SER A 219 -14.55 9.90 -14.12
CA SER A 219 -15.35 10.80 -13.27
C SER A 219 -14.68 11.06 -11.93
N ARG A 220 -14.02 10.06 -11.33
CA ARG A 220 -13.26 10.23 -10.09
C ARG A 220 -11.96 10.99 -10.30
N PHE A 221 -11.27 10.71 -11.40
CA PHE A 221 -10.02 11.39 -11.77
C PHE A 221 -10.21 12.90 -11.93
N MET A 222 -11.35 13.36 -12.44
CA MET A 222 -11.68 14.79 -12.58
C MET A 222 -11.71 15.56 -11.25
N ASN A 223 -11.79 14.89 -10.09
CA ASN A 223 -11.72 15.55 -8.78
C ASN A 223 -10.28 15.81 -8.32
N ILE A 224 -9.27 15.18 -8.92
CA ILE A 224 -7.86 15.30 -8.51
C ILE A 224 -7.32 16.74 -8.68
N PRO A 225 -7.60 17.46 -9.79
CA PRO A 225 -7.15 18.85 -9.94
C PRO A 225 -7.63 19.77 -8.81
N LEU A 226 -8.82 19.53 -8.27
CA LEU A 226 -9.35 20.28 -7.13
C LEU A 226 -8.53 20.03 -5.86
N TYR A 227 -8.18 18.77 -5.57
CA TYR A 227 -7.31 18.44 -4.43
C TYR A 227 -5.89 19.00 -4.59
N ILE A 228 -5.34 18.97 -5.81
CA ILE A 228 -4.04 19.58 -6.11
C ILE A 228 -4.11 21.09 -5.89
N GLY A 229 -5.16 21.76 -6.37
CA GLY A 229 -5.35 23.20 -6.15
C GLY A 229 -5.43 23.57 -4.67
N MET A 230 -6.18 22.80 -3.87
CA MET A 230 -6.25 22.98 -2.42
C MET A 230 -4.90 22.72 -1.72
N PHE A 231 -4.15 21.71 -2.18
CA PHE A 231 -2.81 21.40 -1.68
C PHE A 231 -1.83 22.57 -1.95
N LEU A 232 -1.75 23.02 -3.20
CA LEU A 232 -0.85 24.11 -3.60
C LEU A 232 -1.20 25.43 -2.91
N LEU A 233 -2.50 25.74 -2.76
CA LEU A 233 -2.95 26.94 -2.04
C LEU A 233 -2.54 26.88 -0.57
N SER A 234 -2.77 25.75 0.10
CA SER A 234 -2.43 25.58 1.52
C SER A 234 -0.91 25.63 1.75
N ASP A 235 -0.12 25.04 0.86
CA ASP A 235 1.35 25.08 0.94
C ASP A 235 1.91 26.48 0.64
N ALA A 236 1.30 27.23 -0.29
CA ALA A 236 1.70 28.61 -0.58
C ALA A 236 1.40 29.57 0.58
N VAL A 237 0.29 29.39 1.29
CA VAL A 237 -0.10 30.26 2.42
C VAL A 237 0.61 29.84 3.72
N PHE A 238 0.78 28.54 3.95
CA PHE A 238 1.35 27.97 5.17
C PHE A 238 2.42 26.91 4.83
N PRO A 239 3.62 27.33 4.37
CA PRO A 239 4.63 26.38 3.92
C PRO A 239 5.15 25.56 5.10
N LEU A 240 5.36 24.26 4.83
CA LEU A 240 5.88 23.32 5.83
C LEU A 240 7.27 23.71 6.34
N SER A 241 8.07 24.39 5.51
CA SER A 241 9.43 24.82 5.83
C SER A 241 9.50 25.66 7.10
N ASN A 242 8.45 26.42 7.41
CA ASN A 242 8.40 27.30 8.57
C ASN A 242 8.34 26.51 9.89
N LEU A 243 7.77 25.31 9.90
CA LEU A 243 7.67 24.47 11.11
C LEU A 243 9.00 23.81 11.49
N THR A 244 9.85 23.56 10.50
CA THR A 244 11.15 22.91 10.69
C THR A 244 12.26 23.87 11.12
N GLN A 245 12.02 25.19 11.11
CA GLN A 245 13.01 26.15 11.59
C GLN A 245 12.95 26.28 13.11
N GLU A 246 14.09 26.10 13.78
CA GLU A 246 14.21 26.18 15.24
C GLU A 246 13.75 27.53 15.81
N GLU A 247 13.86 28.60 15.01
CA GLU A 247 13.43 29.95 15.39
C GLU A 247 11.93 30.10 15.65
N VAL A 248 11.13 29.27 14.99
CA VAL A 248 9.66 29.28 15.10
C VAL A 248 9.21 28.61 16.41
N TYR A 249 9.94 27.58 16.84
CA TYR A 249 9.62 26.87 18.08
C TYR A 249 9.86 27.71 19.33
N SER A 250 10.85 28.62 19.32
CA SER A 250 11.15 29.50 20.46
C SER A 250 10.35 30.81 20.46
N LYS A 251 10.01 31.37 19.29
CA LYS A 251 9.37 32.70 19.19
C LYS A 251 7.84 32.67 19.20
N TRP A 252 7.19 31.58 18.77
CA TRP A 252 5.73 31.57 18.61
C TRP A 252 4.97 31.19 19.88
N SER A 253 3.90 31.93 20.17
CA SER A 253 2.97 31.61 21.25
C SER A 253 2.29 30.25 21.02
N PHE A 254 1.94 29.56 22.10
CA PHE A 254 1.30 28.24 22.07
C PHE A 254 0.07 28.17 21.16
N TRP A 255 -0.82 29.17 21.25
CA TRP A 255 -2.04 29.22 20.43
C TRP A 255 -1.76 29.38 18.94
N TYR A 256 -0.72 30.13 18.57
CA TYR A 256 -0.32 30.29 17.18
C TYR A 256 0.24 28.99 16.59
N LYS A 257 0.94 28.18 17.41
CA LYS A 257 1.40 26.84 17.00
C LYS A 257 0.24 25.88 16.70
N ILE A 258 -0.79 25.86 17.56
CA ILE A 258 -2.01 25.06 17.32
C ILE A 258 -2.73 25.54 16.06
N PHE A 259 -2.87 26.85 15.89
CA PHE A 259 -3.48 27.41 14.69
C PHE A 259 -2.71 27.00 13.43
N TYR A 260 -1.38 27.13 13.42
CA TYR A 260 -0.52 26.76 12.29
C TYR A 260 -0.48 25.24 12.01
N MET A 261 -0.65 24.41 13.05
CA MET A 261 -0.79 22.96 12.87
C MET A 261 -2.03 22.58 12.05
N THR A 262 -3.11 23.36 12.13
CA THR A 262 -4.37 23.07 11.42
C THR A 262 -4.22 23.09 9.89
N PRO A 263 -3.73 24.16 9.24
CA PRO A 263 -3.51 24.16 7.79
C PRO A 263 -2.41 23.19 7.36
N THR A 264 -1.39 22.96 8.19
CA THR A 264 -0.35 21.96 7.93
C THR A 264 -0.94 20.55 7.84
N PHE A 265 -1.82 20.19 8.78
CA PHE A 265 -2.55 18.93 8.75
C PHE A 265 -3.47 18.82 7.53
N PHE A 266 -4.10 19.93 7.13
CA PHE A 266 -4.89 20.00 5.91
C PHE A 266 -4.05 19.72 4.65
N THR A 267 -2.87 20.35 4.52
CA THR A 267 -1.93 20.08 3.41
C THR A 267 -1.56 18.60 3.34
N PHE A 268 -1.20 17.98 4.48
CA PHE A 268 -0.90 16.56 4.56
C PHE A 268 -2.09 15.68 4.16
N ARG A 269 -3.30 16.03 4.61
CA ARG A 269 -4.53 15.32 4.25
C ARG A 269 -4.81 15.41 2.74
N MET A 270 -4.67 16.57 2.13
CA MET A 270 -4.87 16.73 0.68
C MET A 270 -3.89 15.86 -0.12
N ARG A 271 -2.61 15.81 0.29
CA ARG A 271 -1.58 14.93 -0.30
C ARG A 271 -2.00 13.46 -0.24
N LEU A 272 -2.44 12.98 0.92
CA LEU A 272 -2.95 11.61 1.07
C LEU A 272 -4.19 11.36 0.21
N CYS A 273 -5.15 12.29 0.18
CA CYS A 273 -6.36 12.17 -0.62
C CYS A 273 -6.06 12.03 -2.12
N ILE A 274 -5.09 12.78 -2.65
CA ILE A 274 -4.66 12.67 -4.06
C ILE A 274 -4.16 11.24 -4.34
N GLY A 275 -3.26 10.71 -3.50
CA GLY A 275 -2.73 9.35 -3.65
C GLY A 275 -3.81 8.28 -3.56
N PHE A 276 -4.73 8.39 -2.59
CA PHE A 276 -5.84 7.44 -2.42
C PHE A 276 -6.83 7.46 -3.58
N VAL A 277 -7.21 8.65 -4.09
CA VAL A 277 -8.13 8.78 -5.22
C VAL A 277 -7.49 8.25 -6.50
N LEU A 278 -6.20 8.51 -6.73
CA LEU A 278 -5.46 7.91 -7.85
C LEU A 278 -5.44 6.39 -7.76
N ALA A 279 -5.18 5.84 -6.58
CA ALA A 279 -5.20 4.41 -6.35
C ALA A 279 -6.58 3.78 -6.61
N GLU A 280 -7.65 4.46 -6.17
CA GLU A 280 -9.03 4.07 -6.45
C GLU A 280 -9.29 4.07 -7.96
N CYS A 281 -8.83 5.11 -8.68
CA CYS A 281 -8.93 5.17 -10.14
C CYS A 281 -8.17 4.03 -10.82
N ILE A 282 -6.99 3.63 -10.34
CA ILE A 282 -6.23 2.48 -10.85
C ILE A 282 -7.07 1.20 -10.69
N CYS A 283 -7.61 0.95 -9.49
CA CYS A 283 -8.48 -0.19 -9.23
C CYS A 283 -9.70 -0.21 -10.17
N MET A 284 -10.40 0.92 -10.30
CA MET A 284 -11.56 1.06 -11.18
C MET A 284 -11.20 0.89 -12.67
N SER A 285 -10.06 1.41 -13.11
CA SER A 285 -9.61 1.31 -14.51
C SER A 285 -9.46 -0.16 -14.94
N GLN A 286 -9.00 -1.00 -14.01
CA GLN A 286 -8.84 -2.44 -14.18
C GLN A 286 -10.14 -3.22 -13.99
N GLY A 287 -11.14 -2.64 -13.32
CA GLY A 287 -12.40 -3.29 -12.97
C GLY A 287 -12.37 -4.04 -11.64
N LEU A 288 -11.32 -3.84 -10.82
CA LEU A 288 -11.27 -4.41 -9.48
C LEU A 288 -12.42 -3.83 -8.64
N GLY A 289 -13.24 -4.70 -8.05
CA GLY A 289 -14.41 -4.30 -7.26
C GLY A 289 -15.69 -4.04 -8.08
N CYS A 290 -15.68 -4.24 -9.40
CA CYS A 290 -16.90 -4.21 -10.21
C CYS A 290 -17.73 -5.49 -9.91
N TYR A 291 -18.65 -5.41 -8.95
CA TYR A 291 -19.61 -6.48 -8.57
C TYR A 291 -21.04 -6.12 -9.02
N PRO A 292 -21.89 -7.12 -9.34
CA PRO A 292 -23.28 -6.85 -9.74
C PRO A 292 -24.08 -6.25 -8.58
N SER A 293 -24.85 -5.20 -8.86
CA SER A 293 -25.75 -4.56 -7.89
C SER A 293 -27.02 -5.38 -7.65
N ARG A 294 -27.39 -6.25 -8.59
CA ARG A 294 -28.47 -7.24 -8.47
C ARG A 294 -28.01 -8.56 -9.09
N PHE A 295 -28.11 -9.64 -8.33
CA PHE A 295 -28.02 -10.99 -8.88
C PHE A 295 -29.36 -11.27 -9.56
N CYS A 296 -29.35 -11.40 -10.89
CA CYS A 296 -30.50 -11.88 -11.66
C CYS A 296 -30.49 -13.41 -11.65
#